data_AF-R6D952-F1
#
_entry.id   AF-R6D952-F1
#
_cell.length_a   1.000
_cell.length_b   1.000
_cell.length_c   1.000
_cell.angle_alpha   90.00
_cell.angle_beta   90.00
_cell.angle_gamma   90.00
#
_symmetry.space_group_name_H-M   'P 1'
#
loop_
_entity.id
_entity.type
_entity.pdbx_description
1 polymer ?
#
loop_
_entity_poly.entity_id
_entity_poly.type
_entity_poly.pdbx_seq_one_letter_code
_entity_poly.pdbx_strand_id
1 'polypeptide(L)'
;MAKNFEGIKNQRYGVEIECTGLTRSSAAKAVAKVLGGSPEHYGGSYDRYDVKDSKNRTWKIMSDASIRCTTKNGSSASKLYSVELVTPILEYEDMPTLQEVVRSIRRSGGICNESTGIHIHIDFSPYDAQKLRNLVNIFASKEDMLYQALQVDSNRERNYCKKVDKHFLEELNRRKPTSLQTIKRLWYGDDADYHSHYDPSRYRCLNLHPVFTDNNIEVRAFNSCLNAGVLRAYISLVLAVSNQALTQKSASPRVTQSENPRYTFRTWLIRIGLNGQEFKNCRKHLLSHLEGNIAWKNPEQAIAQRERLRQERIAAREQRVEPVSEIRELNENVPDEISEPTESECEGFEEDQDLDIEMAM
;
A
#
# COMPACT_ATOMS: atom_id res chain seq x y z
N MET A 1 8.63 -23.86 2.93
CA MET A 1 8.12 -22.58 3.46
C MET A 1 6.60 -22.63 3.44
N ALA A 2 5.92 -22.16 4.49
CA ALA A 2 4.47 -22.24 4.57
C ALA A 2 3.83 -21.37 3.48
N LYS A 3 3.02 -22.00 2.59
CA LYS A 3 2.32 -21.34 1.48
C LYS A 3 1.09 -20.52 1.93
N ASN A 4 1.06 -20.04 3.18
CA ASN A 4 -0.17 -19.48 3.77
C ASN A 4 -0.35 -17.99 3.43
N PHE A 5 -0.56 -17.73 2.14
CA PHE A 5 -0.95 -16.42 1.63
C PHE A 5 -2.43 -16.10 1.96
N GLU A 6 -3.26 -17.12 2.22
CA GLU A 6 -4.62 -16.95 2.77
C GLU A 6 -4.64 -16.25 4.14
N GLY A 7 -3.56 -16.35 4.92
CA GLY A 7 -3.39 -15.57 6.15
C GLY A 7 -3.40 -14.05 5.94
N ILE A 8 -3.25 -13.55 4.71
CA ILE A 8 -3.48 -12.13 4.37
C ILE A 8 -4.98 -11.82 4.36
N LYS A 9 -5.81 -12.74 3.85
CA LYS A 9 -7.26 -12.55 3.64
C LYS A 9 -8.08 -12.76 4.91
N ASN A 10 -7.57 -13.57 5.85
CA ASN A 10 -8.20 -13.82 7.15
C ASN A 10 -8.04 -12.68 8.17
N GLN A 11 -7.40 -11.56 7.80
CA GLN A 11 -7.17 -10.45 8.71
C GLN A 11 -8.24 -9.37 8.60
N ARG A 12 -8.57 -8.80 9.76
CA ARG A 12 -9.49 -7.69 9.89
C ARG A 12 -8.72 -6.37 9.97
N TYR A 13 -9.25 -5.34 9.32
CA TYR A 13 -8.62 -4.02 9.26
C TYR A 13 -9.64 -2.89 9.31
N GLY A 14 -9.19 -1.71 9.72
CA GLY A 14 -9.92 -0.45 9.58
C GLY A 14 -9.11 0.53 8.73
N VAL A 15 -9.76 1.53 8.15
CA VAL A 15 -9.08 2.58 7.38
C VAL A 15 -9.66 3.95 7.75
N GLU A 16 -8.77 4.92 7.93
CA GLU A 16 -9.09 6.34 8.00
C GLU A 16 -8.58 6.99 6.70
N ILE A 17 -9.43 7.72 5.99
CA ILE A 17 -9.10 8.37 4.72
C ILE A 17 -9.50 9.85 4.79
N GLU A 18 -8.50 10.72 4.82
CA GLU A 18 -8.69 12.16 4.86
C GLU A 18 -8.75 12.76 3.45
N CYS A 19 -9.66 13.71 3.22
CA CYS A 19 -9.80 14.43 1.95
C CYS A 19 -10.43 15.82 2.15
N THR A 20 -10.44 16.61 1.09
CA THR A 20 -11.11 17.90 1.00
C THR A 20 -11.74 18.08 -0.40
N GLY A 21 -12.10 19.30 -0.84
CA GLY A 21 -12.73 19.55 -2.15
C GLY A 21 -14.25 19.37 -2.18
N LEU A 22 -14.81 18.62 -1.23
CA LEU A 22 -16.25 18.48 -0.99
C LEU A 22 -16.58 18.65 0.49
N THR A 23 -17.84 18.95 0.83
CA THR A 23 -18.28 19.00 2.23
C THR A 23 -18.52 17.60 2.81
N ARG A 24 -18.44 17.43 4.13
CA ARG A 24 -18.81 16.17 4.81
C ARG A 24 -20.20 15.66 4.44
N SER A 25 -21.19 16.55 4.32
CA SER A 25 -22.54 16.18 3.87
C SER A 25 -22.53 15.59 2.45
N SER A 26 -21.77 16.20 1.53
CA SER A 26 -21.60 15.66 0.17
C SER A 26 -20.82 14.35 0.16
N ALA A 27 -19.79 14.21 0.99
CA ALA A 27 -19.04 12.96 1.15
C ALA A 27 -19.92 11.84 1.72
N ALA A 28 -20.69 12.10 2.77
CA ALA A 28 -21.62 11.13 3.34
C ALA A 28 -22.69 10.68 2.32
N LYS A 29 -23.22 11.60 1.49
CA LYS A 29 -24.09 11.26 0.35
C LYS A 29 -23.37 10.41 -0.71
N ALA A 30 -22.10 10.68 -0.99
CA ALA A 30 -21.29 9.89 -1.92
C ALA A 30 -21.01 8.47 -1.42
N VAL A 31 -20.80 8.30 -0.10
CA VAL A 31 -20.66 7.01 0.58
C VAL A 31 -21.99 6.25 0.56
N ALA A 32 -23.09 6.91 0.96
CA ALA A 32 -24.44 6.34 0.97
C ALA A 32 -24.87 5.80 -0.40
N LYS A 33 -24.53 6.49 -1.49
CA LYS A 33 -24.77 6.03 -2.87
C LYS A 33 -24.16 4.66 -3.18
N VAL A 34 -23.05 4.28 -2.53
CA VAL A 34 -22.39 2.98 -2.71
C VAL A 34 -22.93 1.94 -1.72
N LEU A 35 -23.16 2.34 -0.47
CA LEU A 35 -23.56 1.42 0.60
C LEU A 35 -25.06 1.09 0.63
N GLY A 36 -25.89 1.87 -0.06
CA GLY A 36 -27.36 1.71 -0.09
C GLY A 36 -28.09 2.29 1.13
N GLY A 37 -27.36 2.76 2.13
CA GLY A 37 -27.91 3.45 3.31
C GLY A 37 -28.31 4.91 3.05
N SER A 38 -28.74 5.60 4.11
CA SER A 38 -28.93 7.05 4.13
C SER A 38 -27.96 7.70 5.13
N PRO A 39 -27.46 8.94 4.89
CA PRO A 39 -26.66 9.67 5.86
C PRO A 39 -27.50 10.15 7.05
N GLU A 40 -27.11 9.76 8.26
CA GLU A 40 -27.65 10.27 9.53
C GLU A 40 -26.67 11.31 10.09
N HIS A 41 -27.17 12.50 10.45
CA HIS A 41 -26.34 13.60 10.96
C HIS A 41 -26.42 13.70 12.49
N TYR A 42 -25.27 13.64 13.15
CA TYR A 42 -25.15 13.62 14.62
C TYR A 42 -24.55 14.90 15.21
N GLY A 43 -23.93 15.76 14.39
CA GLY A 43 -23.30 16.99 14.87
C GLY A 43 -22.14 16.74 15.83
N GLY A 44 -22.07 17.54 16.90
CA GLY A 44 -21.01 17.50 17.91
C GLY A 44 -19.70 18.15 17.47
N SER A 45 -18.64 18.00 18.27
CA SER A 45 -17.29 18.56 17.99
C SER A 45 -16.70 18.12 16.65
N TYR A 46 -17.08 16.93 16.20
CA TYR A 46 -16.63 16.32 14.94
C TYR A 46 -17.64 16.48 13.79
N ASP A 47 -18.76 17.19 14.02
CA ASP A 47 -19.90 17.40 13.11
C ASP A 47 -20.13 16.19 12.18
N ARG A 48 -20.43 15.06 12.85
CA ARG A 48 -20.33 13.69 12.31
C ARG A 48 -21.57 13.31 11.51
N TYR A 49 -21.35 12.57 10.43
CA TYR A 49 -22.36 11.84 9.68
C TYR A 49 -22.06 10.34 9.74
N ASP A 50 -23.08 9.53 9.93
CA ASP A 50 -22.98 8.07 9.87
C ASP A 50 -23.73 7.55 8.64
N VAL A 51 -23.16 6.54 8.00
CA VAL A 51 -23.80 5.79 6.91
C VAL A 51 -23.67 4.31 7.22
N LYS A 52 -24.78 3.57 7.17
CA LYS A 52 -24.78 2.13 7.38
C LYS A 52 -24.59 1.37 6.08
N ASP A 53 -23.84 0.27 6.13
CA ASP A 53 -23.77 -0.72 5.05
C ASP A 53 -24.85 -1.81 5.17
N SER A 54 -24.89 -2.71 4.18
CA SER A 54 -25.82 -3.86 4.15
C SER A 54 -25.60 -4.86 5.28
N LYS A 55 -24.45 -4.84 5.97
CA LYS A 55 -24.15 -5.61 7.18
C LYS A 55 -24.53 -4.84 8.47
N ASN A 56 -25.24 -3.70 8.37
CA ASN A 56 -25.60 -2.78 9.45
C ASN A 56 -24.37 -2.23 10.23
N ARG A 57 -23.18 -2.23 9.61
CA ARG A 57 -21.97 -1.62 10.17
C ARG A 57 -21.93 -0.13 9.84
N THR A 58 -21.42 0.68 10.77
CA THR A 58 -21.38 2.14 10.64
C THR A 58 -20.07 2.62 10.03
N TRP A 59 -20.15 3.30 8.89
CA TRP A 59 -19.11 4.11 8.30
C TRP A 59 -19.31 5.56 8.75
N LYS A 60 -18.27 6.20 9.27
CA LYS A 60 -18.36 7.57 9.83
C LYS A 60 -17.67 8.55 8.89
N ILE A 61 -18.26 9.73 8.75
CA ILE A 61 -17.70 10.88 8.04
C ILE A 61 -17.64 12.04 9.03
N MET A 62 -16.43 12.46 9.40
CA MET A 62 -16.18 13.46 10.45
C MET A 62 -15.15 14.51 9.99
N SER A 63 -14.93 15.54 10.80
CA SER A 63 -13.82 16.48 10.56
C SER A 63 -12.58 16.08 11.33
N ASP A 64 -11.45 16.03 10.66
CA ASP A 64 -10.15 16.17 11.30
C ASP A 64 -9.70 17.66 11.33
N ALA A 65 -9.09 18.09 12.42
CA ALA A 65 -8.71 19.49 12.62
C ALA A 65 -7.49 19.91 11.78
N SER A 66 -6.59 18.97 11.45
CA SER A 66 -5.34 19.19 10.72
C SER A 66 -5.53 19.39 9.21
N ILE A 67 -6.64 18.90 8.64
CA ILE A 67 -6.96 19.08 7.22
C ILE A 67 -7.08 20.58 6.89
N ARG A 68 -6.21 21.04 5.98
CA ARG A 68 -6.31 22.33 5.30
C ARG A 68 -7.37 22.23 4.22
N CYS A 69 -8.50 22.86 4.50
CA CYS A 69 -9.70 22.82 3.67
C CYS A 69 -9.52 23.65 2.40
N THR A 70 -9.67 23.02 1.23
CA THR A 70 -9.63 23.69 -0.08
C THR A 70 -10.77 23.24 -0.98
N THR A 71 -11.18 24.11 -1.90
CA THR A 71 -12.08 23.75 -3.01
C THR A 71 -11.31 22.93 -4.05
N LYS A 72 -12.02 22.35 -5.02
CA LYS A 72 -11.39 21.65 -6.16
C LYS A 72 -10.41 22.53 -6.95
N ASN A 73 -10.59 23.86 -6.91
CA ASN A 73 -9.75 24.84 -7.63
C ASN A 73 -8.60 25.38 -6.75
N GLY A 74 -8.28 24.72 -5.62
CA GLY A 74 -7.19 25.11 -4.72
C GLY A 74 -7.48 26.30 -3.79
N SER A 75 -8.61 27.01 -3.98
CA SER A 75 -9.01 28.12 -3.11
C SER A 75 -9.32 27.64 -1.68
N SER A 76 -9.07 28.48 -0.67
CA SER A 76 -9.45 28.18 0.72
C SER A 76 -10.95 27.88 0.87
N ALA A 77 -11.30 26.88 1.67
CA ALA A 77 -12.67 26.46 1.92
C ALA A 77 -13.01 26.45 3.43
N SER A 78 -14.31 26.45 3.76
CA SER A 78 -14.76 26.39 5.15
C SER A 78 -14.44 25.03 5.78
N LYS A 79 -14.43 24.96 7.13
CA LYS A 79 -14.17 23.70 7.87
C LYS A 79 -15.18 22.57 7.59
N LEU A 80 -16.29 22.84 6.90
CA LEU A 80 -17.18 21.79 6.36
C LEU A 80 -16.49 20.88 5.33
N TYR A 81 -15.39 21.35 4.73
CA TYR A 81 -14.55 20.64 3.75
C TYR A 81 -13.38 19.87 4.41
N SER A 82 -13.32 19.80 5.74
CA SER A 82 -12.51 18.79 6.42
C SER A 82 -13.32 17.49 6.44
N VAL A 83 -12.84 16.46 5.74
CA VAL A 83 -13.54 15.19 5.57
C VAL A 83 -12.59 14.04 5.89
N GLU A 84 -12.83 13.36 6.99
CA GLU A 84 -12.24 12.07 7.33
C GLU A 84 -13.32 10.99 7.21
N LEU A 85 -13.07 9.98 6.37
CA LEU A 85 -13.85 8.74 6.31
C LEU A 85 -13.22 7.70 7.23
N VAL A 86 -13.94 7.25 8.25
CA VAL A 86 -13.54 6.16 9.14
C VAL A 86 -14.41 4.94 8.86
N THR A 87 -13.80 3.84 8.43
CA THR A 87 -14.53 2.59 8.15
C THR A 87 -14.95 1.89 9.45
N PRO A 88 -15.97 1.01 9.42
CA PRO A 88 -16.07 -0.05 10.42
C PRO A 88 -14.88 -1.02 10.30
N ILE A 89 -14.84 -2.05 11.15
CA ILE A 89 -13.93 -3.17 10.95
C ILE A 89 -14.35 -3.92 9.67
N LEU A 90 -13.41 -4.00 8.73
CA LEU A 90 -13.53 -4.64 7.42
C LEU A 90 -12.78 -5.97 7.38
N GLU A 91 -13.25 -6.83 6.48
CA GLU A 91 -12.61 -8.09 6.08
C GLU A 91 -12.10 -7.96 4.63
N TYR A 92 -11.27 -8.90 4.18
CA TYR A 92 -10.66 -8.82 2.84
C TYR A 92 -11.70 -8.76 1.70
N GLU A 93 -12.87 -9.38 1.89
CA GLU A 93 -14.00 -9.34 0.96
C GLU A 93 -14.66 -7.95 0.84
N ASP A 94 -14.50 -7.05 1.82
CA ASP A 94 -15.05 -5.70 1.75
C ASP A 94 -14.18 -4.75 0.89
N MET A 95 -13.01 -5.19 0.43
CA MET A 95 -12.06 -4.41 -0.38
C MET A 95 -12.71 -3.77 -1.64
N PRO A 96 -13.54 -4.47 -2.46
CA PRO A 96 -14.17 -3.86 -3.63
C PRO A 96 -15.16 -2.75 -3.23
N THR A 97 -15.88 -2.91 -2.12
CA THR A 97 -16.80 -1.91 -1.57
C THR A 97 -16.04 -0.66 -1.12
N LEU A 98 -14.96 -0.83 -0.35
CA LEU A 98 -14.09 0.29 0.04
C LEU A 98 -13.51 1.03 -1.17
N GLN A 99 -13.03 0.28 -2.17
CA GLN A 99 -12.56 0.87 -3.42
C GLN A 99 -13.64 1.70 -4.12
N GLU A 100 -14.89 1.23 -4.16
CA GLU A 100 -15.98 1.96 -4.80
C GLU A 100 -16.45 3.17 -4.00
N VAL A 101 -16.44 3.10 -2.66
CA VAL A 101 -16.65 4.26 -1.79
C VAL A 101 -15.63 5.36 -2.11
N VAL A 102 -14.35 5.02 -2.24
CA VAL A 102 -13.28 5.98 -2.58
C VAL A 102 -13.45 6.54 -3.99
N ARG A 103 -13.81 5.72 -4.99
CA ARG A 103 -14.15 6.21 -6.34
C ARG A 103 -15.36 7.16 -6.29
N SER A 104 -16.36 6.89 -5.47
CA SER A 104 -17.54 7.73 -5.30
C SER A 104 -17.19 9.10 -4.72
N ILE A 105 -16.42 9.15 -3.63
CA ILE A 105 -15.93 10.41 -3.04
C ILE A 105 -15.16 11.24 -4.07
N ARG A 106 -14.25 10.61 -4.85
CA ARG A 106 -13.52 11.30 -5.92
C ARG A 106 -14.43 11.87 -7.00
N ARG A 107 -15.38 11.08 -7.51
CA ARG A 107 -16.36 11.53 -8.52
C ARG A 107 -17.26 12.65 -7.99
N SER A 108 -17.51 12.69 -6.68
CA SER A 108 -18.27 13.75 -6.00
C SER A 108 -17.45 15.01 -5.69
N GLY A 109 -16.24 15.14 -6.25
CA GLY A 109 -15.41 16.35 -6.13
C GLY A 109 -14.32 16.28 -5.05
N GLY A 110 -14.15 15.14 -4.40
CA GLY A 110 -13.09 14.96 -3.41
C GLY A 110 -11.69 15.01 -4.01
N ILE A 111 -10.79 15.69 -3.30
CA ILE A 111 -9.35 15.81 -3.60
C ILE A 111 -8.51 15.57 -2.34
N CYS A 112 -7.23 15.31 -2.52
CA CYS A 112 -6.23 15.23 -1.45
C CYS A 112 -5.26 16.42 -1.58
N ASN A 113 -4.64 16.81 -0.47
CA ASN A 113 -3.49 17.71 -0.44
C ASN A 113 -2.48 17.24 0.62
N GLU A 114 -1.37 17.94 0.80
CA GLU A 114 -0.28 17.51 1.69
C GLU A 114 -0.64 17.49 3.19
N SER A 115 -1.78 18.08 3.57
CA SER A 115 -2.31 17.96 4.94
C SER A 115 -3.21 16.73 5.16
N THR A 116 -3.46 15.94 4.12
CA THR A 116 -4.35 14.76 4.20
C THR A 116 -3.56 13.44 4.23
N GLY A 117 -3.90 12.55 5.17
CA GLY A 117 -3.32 11.21 5.35
C GLY A 117 -4.27 10.05 5.05
N ILE A 118 -3.70 8.84 5.08
CA ILE A 118 -4.43 7.58 5.24
C ILE A 118 -3.82 6.85 6.44
N HIS A 119 -4.66 6.39 7.36
CA HIS A 119 -4.25 5.50 8.45
C HIS A 119 -4.88 4.12 8.23
N ILE A 120 -4.09 3.06 8.47
CA ILE A 120 -4.56 1.68 8.32
C ILE A 120 -4.43 0.98 9.67
N HIS A 121 -5.55 0.53 10.21
CA HIS A 121 -5.64 -0.15 11.49
C HIS A 121 -5.71 -1.66 11.27
N ILE A 122 -4.96 -2.42 12.08
CA ILE A 122 -4.96 -3.88 12.07
C ILE A 122 -5.56 -4.36 13.39
N ASP A 123 -6.48 -5.33 13.34
CA ASP A 123 -6.97 -6.01 14.54
C ASP A 123 -5.82 -6.62 15.35
N PHE A 124 -5.71 -6.23 16.62
CA PHE A 124 -4.67 -6.73 17.52
C PHE A 124 -5.00 -8.10 18.12
N SER A 125 -6.27 -8.56 18.07
CA SER A 125 -6.71 -9.81 18.70
C SER A 125 -5.85 -11.06 18.40
N PRO A 126 -5.23 -11.24 17.21
CA PRO A 126 -4.33 -12.37 16.92
C PRO A 126 -2.92 -12.27 17.50
N TYR A 127 -2.56 -11.17 18.18
CA TYR A 127 -1.18 -10.87 18.58
C TYR A 127 -0.89 -11.19 20.05
N ASP A 128 0.29 -11.79 20.28
CA ASP A 128 0.97 -11.83 21.58
C ASP A 128 2.20 -10.89 21.58
N ALA A 129 2.91 -10.82 22.71
CA ALA A 129 4.12 -10.00 22.84
C ALA A 129 5.27 -10.40 21.88
N GLN A 130 5.38 -11.68 21.52
CA GLN A 130 6.35 -12.16 20.52
C GLN A 130 5.95 -11.73 19.11
N LYS A 131 4.67 -11.84 18.74
CA LYS A 131 4.16 -11.44 17.42
C LYS A 131 4.21 -9.92 17.24
N LEU A 132 3.91 -9.15 18.29
CA LEU A 132 4.06 -7.70 18.28
C LEU A 132 5.53 -7.30 18.10
N ARG A 133 6.47 -7.96 18.80
CA ARG A 133 7.92 -7.76 18.56
C ARG A 133 8.32 -8.12 17.12
N ASN A 134 7.78 -9.20 16.56
CA ASN A 134 8.06 -9.55 15.16
C ASN A 134 7.60 -8.45 14.20
N LEU A 135 6.41 -7.87 14.42
CA LEU A 135 5.88 -6.78 13.61
C LEU A 135 6.78 -5.55 13.65
N VAL A 136 7.15 -5.10 14.86
CA VAL A 136 8.08 -3.98 15.07
C VAL A 136 9.41 -4.23 14.35
N ASN A 137 9.98 -5.42 14.48
CA ASN A 137 11.23 -5.79 13.83
C ASN A 137 11.12 -5.81 12.29
N ILE A 138 9.99 -6.28 11.74
CA ILE A 138 9.79 -6.29 10.27
C ILE A 138 9.73 -4.86 9.75
N PHE A 139 8.93 -3.99 10.37
CA PHE A 139 8.84 -2.56 10.01
C PHE A 139 10.21 -1.88 10.10
N ALA A 140 10.90 -1.99 11.24
CA ALA A 140 12.24 -1.40 11.43
C ALA A 140 13.25 -1.92 10.38
N SER A 141 13.22 -3.22 10.04
CA SER A 141 14.12 -3.79 9.02
C SER A 141 13.90 -3.26 7.59
N LYS A 142 12.77 -2.58 7.35
CA LYS A 142 12.30 -2.12 6.04
C LYS A 142 11.97 -0.63 5.97
N GLU A 143 12.12 0.12 7.06
CA GLU A 143 11.58 1.48 7.14
C GLU A 143 12.10 2.41 6.04
N ASP A 144 13.41 2.44 5.75
CA ASP A 144 13.95 3.27 4.67
C ASP A 144 13.32 2.93 3.29
N MET A 145 13.17 1.64 2.98
CA MET A 145 12.56 1.17 1.73
C MET A 145 11.06 1.48 1.69
N LEU A 146 10.36 1.36 2.81
CA LEU A 146 8.94 1.70 2.94
C LEU A 146 8.72 3.19 2.72
N TYR A 147 9.56 4.06 3.28
CA TYR A 147 9.39 5.51 3.15
C TYR A 147 9.65 5.98 1.72
N GLN A 148 10.67 5.41 1.06
CA GLN A 148 10.92 5.62 -0.37
C GLN A 148 9.75 5.12 -1.23
N ALA A 149 9.29 3.87 -1.03
CA ALA A 149 8.23 3.26 -1.83
C ALA A 149 6.87 3.97 -1.69
N LEU A 150 6.56 4.47 -0.49
CA LEU A 150 5.33 5.19 -0.17
C LEU A 150 5.43 6.71 -0.41
N GLN A 151 6.61 7.21 -0.80
CA GLN A 151 6.90 8.64 -0.98
C GLN A 151 6.55 9.49 0.25
N VAL A 152 6.90 9.00 1.45
CA VAL A 152 6.56 9.68 2.71
C VAL A 152 7.24 11.05 2.72
N ASP A 153 6.45 12.11 2.84
CA ASP A 153 6.98 13.48 2.94
C ASP A 153 7.92 13.61 4.14
N SER A 154 9.04 14.32 3.95
CA SER A 154 10.06 14.50 4.97
C SER A 154 9.55 15.24 6.22
N ASN A 155 8.55 16.13 6.08
CA ASN A 155 7.96 16.81 7.22
C ASN A 155 6.97 15.90 7.97
N ARG A 156 6.23 15.04 7.27
CA ARG A 156 5.43 13.96 7.87
C ARG A 156 6.31 12.94 8.60
N GLU A 157 7.43 12.52 8.01
CA GLU A 157 8.43 11.65 8.68
C GLU A 157 8.95 12.29 9.97
N ARG A 158 9.35 13.57 9.94
CA ARG A 158 9.90 14.25 11.13
C ARG A 158 8.88 14.47 12.25
N ASN A 159 7.60 14.60 11.95
CA ASN A 159 6.60 15.08 12.92
C ASN A 159 5.51 14.05 13.28
N TYR A 160 4.92 13.36 12.31
CA TYR A 160 3.63 12.66 12.46
C TYR A 160 3.69 11.14 12.26
N CYS A 161 4.68 10.67 11.52
CA CYS A 161 4.89 9.25 11.23
C CYS A 161 6.40 8.93 11.28
N LYS A 162 7.05 9.22 12.41
CA LYS A 162 8.49 8.98 12.60
C LYS A 162 8.85 7.49 12.50
N LYS A 163 10.11 7.22 12.15
CA LYS A 163 10.72 5.89 12.22
C LYS A 163 10.65 5.30 13.63
N VAL A 164 10.79 3.97 13.73
CA VAL A 164 10.69 3.26 15.00
C VAL A 164 11.71 3.85 15.98
N ASP A 165 11.30 4.06 17.24
CA ASP A 165 12.21 4.62 18.22
C ASP A 165 13.39 3.66 18.48
N LYS A 166 14.62 4.17 18.37
CA LYS A 166 15.83 3.33 18.43
C LYS A 166 16.02 2.71 19.81
N HIS A 167 15.81 3.48 20.87
CA HIS A 167 15.94 3.00 22.24
C HIS A 167 14.86 1.95 22.56
N PHE A 168 13.61 2.19 22.15
CA PHE A 168 12.54 1.19 22.22
C PHE A 168 12.93 -0.10 21.49
N LEU A 169 13.41 0.01 20.24
CA LEU A 169 13.75 -1.15 19.39
C LEU A 169 14.91 -1.97 19.98
N GLU A 170 15.93 -1.29 20.51
CA GLU A 170 17.07 -1.91 21.20
C GLU A 170 16.62 -2.65 22.46
N GLU A 171 15.88 -1.99 23.35
CA GLU A 171 15.40 -2.60 24.59
C GLU A 171 14.40 -3.75 24.35
N LEU A 172 13.52 -3.61 23.37
CA LEU A 172 12.58 -4.66 22.94
C LEU A 172 13.32 -5.92 22.47
N ASN A 173 14.43 -5.76 21.75
CA ASN A 173 15.23 -6.88 21.24
C ASN A 173 16.25 -7.42 22.25
N ARG A 174 16.69 -6.60 23.22
CA ARG A 174 17.54 -7.03 24.34
C ARG A 174 16.74 -7.80 25.37
N ARG A 175 15.63 -7.25 25.86
CA ARG A 175 14.78 -7.86 26.91
C ARG A 175 13.89 -9.00 26.38
N LYS A 176 13.52 -8.97 25.09
CA LYS A 176 12.65 -9.96 24.44
C LYS A 176 11.36 -10.26 25.24
N PRO A 177 10.58 -9.22 25.62
CA PRO A 177 9.48 -9.36 26.56
C PRO A 177 8.43 -10.39 26.12
N THR A 178 7.82 -11.03 27.12
CA THR A 178 6.75 -12.03 26.98
C THR A 178 5.37 -11.50 27.39
N SER A 179 5.28 -10.27 27.90
CA SER A 179 4.03 -9.63 28.28
C SER A 179 3.83 -8.31 27.54
N LEU A 180 2.57 -7.97 27.26
CA LEU A 180 2.20 -6.69 26.65
C LEU A 180 2.45 -5.52 27.59
N GLN A 181 2.30 -5.69 28.91
CA GLN A 181 2.59 -4.64 29.89
C GLN A 181 4.08 -4.24 29.88
N THR A 182 5.00 -5.19 29.65
CA THR A 182 6.41 -4.86 29.46
C THR A 182 6.65 -4.09 28.16
N ILE A 183 5.93 -4.41 27.08
CA ILE A 183 6.02 -3.65 25.81
C ILE A 183 5.43 -2.24 25.98
N LYS A 184 4.31 -2.09 26.70
CA LYS A 184 3.70 -0.79 27.06
C LYS A 184 4.71 0.12 27.75
N ARG A 185 5.36 -0.38 28.80
CA ARG A 185 6.38 0.37 29.56
C ARG A 185 7.59 0.76 28.71
N LEU A 186 8.02 -0.12 27.81
CA LEU A 186 9.09 0.21 26.85
C LEU A 186 8.66 1.26 25.81
N TRP A 187 7.39 1.24 25.38
CA TRP A 187 6.85 2.14 24.37
C TRP A 187 6.70 3.58 24.86
N TYR A 188 6.16 3.76 26.07
CA TYR A 188 6.02 5.08 26.69
C TYR A 188 7.27 5.55 27.44
N GLY A 189 8.12 4.63 27.90
CA GLY A 189 9.31 4.94 28.70
C GLY A 189 9.03 5.14 30.20
N ASP A 190 7.81 4.82 30.65
CA ASP A 190 7.34 4.97 32.03
C ASP A 190 6.52 3.75 32.51
N ASP A 191 6.03 3.81 33.74
CA ASP A 191 5.13 2.80 34.34
C ASP A 191 3.67 3.31 34.49
N ALA A 192 3.28 4.36 33.77
CA ALA A 192 1.94 4.96 33.92
C ALA A 192 0.82 4.09 33.31
N ASP A 193 -0.32 4.05 33.99
CA ASP A 193 -1.47 3.27 33.53
C ASP A 193 -2.27 3.97 32.43
N TYR A 194 -2.26 5.31 32.38
CA TYR A 194 -2.99 6.11 31.40
C TYR A 194 -2.07 7.05 30.62
N HIS A 195 -2.25 7.05 29.31
CA HIS A 195 -1.63 7.98 28.35
C HIS A 195 -2.74 8.58 27.48
N SER A 196 -2.65 9.88 27.18
CA SER A 196 -3.73 10.56 26.42
C SER A 196 -3.73 10.18 24.94
N HIS A 197 -4.88 10.33 24.26
CA HIS A 197 -5.02 10.06 22.82
C HIS A 197 -4.02 10.81 21.89
N TYR A 198 -3.46 11.93 22.38
CA TYR A 198 -2.44 12.74 21.68
C TYR A 198 -1.04 12.58 22.28
N ASP A 199 -0.77 11.47 22.99
CA ASP A 199 0.53 11.17 23.58
C ASP A 199 1.66 11.22 22.53
N PRO A 200 2.83 11.81 22.84
CA PRO A 200 3.92 11.96 21.87
C PRO A 200 4.44 10.65 21.26
N SER A 201 4.25 9.50 21.92
CA SER A 201 4.62 8.19 21.38
C SER A 201 3.82 7.80 20.13
N ARG A 202 2.61 8.36 19.94
CA ARG A 202 1.70 8.05 18.82
C ARG A 202 2.31 8.34 17.44
N TYR A 203 3.18 9.35 17.34
CA TYR A 203 3.63 9.91 16.05
C TYR A 203 4.72 9.08 15.37
N ARG A 204 4.45 7.79 15.18
CA ARG A 204 5.31 6.78 14.54
C ARG A 204 4.63 6.18 13.32
N CYS A 205 5.40 5.72 12.34
CA CYS A 205 4.89 5.02 11.16
C CYS A 205 4.15 3.74 11.55
N LEU A 206 4.70 2.95 12.47
CA LEU A 206 4.01 1.87 13.17
C LEU A 206 3.67 2.39 14.58
N ASN A 207 2.42 2.78 14.81
CA ASN A 207 1.96 3.28 16.10
C ASN A 207 1.35 2.15 16.94
N LEU A 208 1.90 1.96 18.15
CA LEU A 208 1.43 0.97 19.11
C LEU A 208 0.53 1.56 20.21
N HIS A 209 0.32 2.88 20.27
CA HIS A 209 -0.60 3.48 21.25
C HIS A 209 -2.00 2.81 21.26
N PRO A 210 -2.64 2.53 20.09
CA PRO A 210 -3.95 1.90 20.04
C PRO A 210 -3.97 0.43 20.48
N VAL A 211 -2.81 -0.22 20.65
CA VAL A 211 -2.72 -1.56 21.24
C VAL A 211 -3.12 -1.53 22.71
N PHE A 212 -2.84 -0.41 23.39
CA PHE A 212 -3.03 -0.23 24.82
C PHE A 212 -4.36 0.48 25.16
N THR A 213 -5.08 1.00 24.18
CA THR A 213 -6.37 1.70 24.35
C THR A 213 -7.54 1.03 23.61
N ASP A 214 -7.33 0.64 22.34
CA ASP A 214 -8.41 0.33 21.38
C ASP A 214 -8.22 -1.02 20.66
N ASN A 215 -7.35 -1.89 21.20
CA ASN A 215 -7.07 -3.25 20.69
C ASN A 215 -6.78 -3.32 19.17
N ASN A 216 -6.00 -2.37 18.65
CA ASN A 216 -5.57 -2.36 17.24
C ASN A 216 -4.14 -1.80 17.08
N ILE A 217 -3.57 -1.93 15.89
CA ILE A 217 -2.27 -1.37 15.51
C ILE A 217 -2.47 -0.38 14.37
N GLU A 218 -2.03 0.86 14.51
CA GLU A 218 -2.20 1.92 13.49
C GLU A 218 -0.92 2.07 12.65
N VAL A 219 -1.05 2.12 11.33
CA VAL A 219 0.04 2.40 10.38
C VAL A 219 -0.19 3.75 9.70
N ARG A 220 0.68 4.73 9.97
CA ARG A 220 0.50 6.17 9.66
C ARG A 220 1.29 6.71 8.47
N ALA A 221 2.01 5.85 7.74
CA ALA A 221 2.96 6.29 6.71
C ALA A 221 2.28 6.85 5.44
N PHE A 222 1.07 6.41 5.12
CA PHE A 222 0.48 6.62 3.81
C PHE A 222 0.10 8.08 3.56
N ASN A 223 0.49 8.61 2.39
CA ASN A 223 -0.04 9.88 1.89
C ASN A 223 -1.49 9.66 1.46
N SER A 224 -2.39 10.62 1.68
CA SER A 224 -3.75 10.45 1.18
C SER A 224 -3.79 10.45 -0.35
N CYS A 225 -4.58 9.54 -0.89
CA CYS A 225 -4.98 9.56 -2.28
C CYS A 225 -6.38 8.97 -2.43
N LEU A 226 -7.21 9.59 -3.26
CA LEU A 226 -8.48 9.00 -3.68
C LEU A 226 -8.27 8.06 -4.89
N ASN A 227 -7.21 7.25 -4.86
CA ASN A 227 -6.92 6.23 -5.87
C ASN A 227 -7.13 4.83 -5.28
N ALA A 228 -8.23 4.19 -5.67
CA ALA A 228 -8.61 2.86 -5.21
C ALA A 228 -7.55 1.76 -5.45
N GLY A 229 -6.72 1.87 -6.50
CA GLY A 229 -5.64 0.90 -6.76
C GLY A 229 -4.48 1.07 -5.78
N VAL A 230 -4.07 2.33 -5.54
CA VAL A 230 -3.02 2.68 -4.57
C VAL A 230 -3.45 2.33 -3.16
N LEU A 231 -4.68 2.66 -2.75
CA LEU A 231 -5.22 2.28 -1.44
C LEU A 231 -5.22 0.75 -1.23
N ARG A 232 -5.68 -0.03 -2.23
CA ARG A 232 -5.62 -1.49 -2.17
C ARG A 232 -4.18 -1.98 -2.01
N ALA A 233 -3.21 -1.34 -2.66
CA ALA A 233 -1.79 -1.67 -2.52
C ALA A 233 -1.26 -1.39 -1.10
N TYR A 234 -1.63 -0.26 -0.49
CA TYR A 234 -1.30 0.09 0.89
C TYR A 234 -1.87 -0.89 1.90
N ILE A 235 -3.18 -1.20 1.82
CA ILE A 235 -3.82 -2.17 2.71
C ILE A 235 -3.20 -3.57 2.51
N SER A 236 -3.02 -4.02 1.27
CA SER A 236 -2.41 -5.33 0.99
C SER A 236 -0.98 -5.45 1.55
N LEU A 237 -0.19 -4.37 1.50
CA LEU A 237 1.14 -4.32 2.13
C LEU A 237 1.05 -4.51 3.65
N VAL A 238 0.17 -3.75 4.33
CA VAL A 238 -0.01 -3.82 5.78
C VAL A 238 -0.46 -5.21 6.22
N LEU A 239 -1.47 -5.78 5.54
CA LEU A 239 -1.96 -7.14 5.82
C LEU A 239 -0.89 -8.21 5.55
N ALA A 240 -0.06 -8.06 4.50
CA ALA A 240 1.02 -9.00 4.22
C ALA A 240 2.15 -8.94 5.26
N VAL A 241 2.51 -7.74 5.73
CA VAL A 241 3.50 -7.54 6.80
C VAL A 241 2.99 -8.11 8.13
N SER A 242 1.72 -7.90 8.45
CA SER A 242 1.05 -8.48 9.62
C SER A 242 0.99 -10.01 9.54
N ASN A 243 0.62 -10.59 8.39
CA ASN A 243 0.70 -12.04 8.17
C ASN A 243 2.12 -12.57 8.38
N GLN A 244 3.15 -11.85 7.91
CA GLN A 244 4.55 -12.20 8.15
C GLN A 244 4.88 -12.21 9.65
N ALA A 245 4.44 -11.20 10.42
CA ALA A 245 4.68 -11.11 11.86
C ALA A 245 4.03 -12.26 12.65
N LEU A 246 2.77 -12.57 12.32
CA LEU A 246 1.97 -13.63 12.94
C LEU A 246 2.52 -15.03 12.62
N THR A 247 2.91 -15.28 11.37
CA THR A 247 3.38 -16.62 10.93
C THR A 247 4.84 -16.92 11.26
N GLN A 248 5.70 -15.92 11.43
CA GLN A 248 7.12 -16.15 11.72
C GLN A 248 7.38 -16.45 13.21
N LYS A 249 8.43 -17.26 13.46
CA LYS A 249 8.96 -17.56 14.81
C LYS A 249 9.73 -16.37 15.38
N SER A 250 10.45 -15.65 14.52
CA SER A 250 11.18 -14.43 14.86
C SER A 250 11.41 -13.58 13.61
N ALA A 251 11.55 -12.27 13.80
CA ALA A 251 12.05 -11.35 12.80
C ALA A 251 13.30 -10.60 13.32
N SER A 252 14.19 -10.21 12.41
CA SER A 252 15.38 -9.40 12.74
C SER A 252 15.08 -7.91 12.48
N PRO A 253 15.46 -6.99 13.39
CA PRO A 253 15.29 -5.55 13.19
C PRO A 253 16.35 -4.93 12.26
N ARG A 254 17.34 -5.71 11.78
CA ARG A 254 18.45 -5.19 10.97
C ARG A 254 17.93 -4.51 9.68
N VAL A 255 18.18 -3.21 9.56
CA VAL A 255 17.84 -2.40 8.38
C VAL A 255 18.38 -3.02 7.10
N THR A 256 17.52 -3.08 6.07
CA THR A 256 17.87 -3.62 4.76
C THR A 256 18.57 -2.57 3.92
N GLN A 257 19.87 -2.76 3.68
CA GLN A 257 20.64 -1.98 2.70
C GLN A 257 20.61 -2.69 1.34
N SER A 258 20.48 -1.92 0.24
CA SER A 258 20.55 -2.44 -1.13
C SER A 258 20.90 -1.34 -2.13
N GLU A 259 21.80 -1.67 -3.06
CA GLU A 259 22.14 -0.85 -4.24
C GLU A 259 21.06 -0.90 -5.33
N ASN A 260 20.13 -1.86 -5.24
CA ASN A 260 18.97 -1.97 -6.12
C ASN A 260 17.70 -2.13 -5.27
N PRO A 261 17.14 -1.02 -4.75
CA PRO A 261 15.99 -1.08 -3.85
C PRO A 261 14.75 -1.66 -4.55
N ARG A 262 14.52 -1.40 -5.86
CA ARG A 262 13.38 -1.95 -6.60
C ARG A 262 13.39 -3.48 -6.67
N TYR A 263 14.53 -4.10 -6.99
CA TYR A 263 14.68 -5.56 -6.97
C TYR A 263 14.48 -6.13 -5.56
N THR A 264 15.14 -5.53 -4.56
CA THR A 264 15.10 -6.01 -3.17
C THR A 264 13.71 -5.87 -2.56
N PHE A 265 12.96 -4.82 -2.92
CA PHE A 265 11.59 -4.66 -2.48
C PHE A 265 10.67 -5.64 -3.19
N ARG A 266 10.75 -5.80 -4.52
CA ARG A 266 9.97 -6.79 -5.28
C ARG A 266 10.12 -8.20 -4.70
N THR A 267 11.35 -8.63 -4.46
CA THR A 267 11.63 -9.96 -3.90
C THR A 267 11.08 -10.12 -2.47
N TRP A 268 11.09 -9.05 -1.67
CA TRP A 268 10.42 -9.04 -0.36
C TRP A 268 8.90 -9.10 -0.47
N LEU A 269 8.25 -8.30 -1.33
CA LEU A 269 6.80 -8.30 -1.55
C LEU A 269 6.30 -9.70 -1.96
N ILE A 270 7.01 -10.38 -2.87
CA ILE A 270 6.71 -11.76 -3.27
C ILE A 270 6.85 -12.72 -2.06
N ARG A 271 7.91 -12.57 -1.26
CA ARG A 271 8.18 -13.41 -0.08
C ARG A 271 7.12 -13.27 1.03
N ILE A 272 6.52 -12.09 1.20
CA ILE A 272 5.44 -11.86 2.19
C ILE A 272 4.05 -12.24 1.67
N GLY A 273 3.95 -12.70 0.42
CA GLY A 273 2.71 -13.26 -0.14
C GLY A 273 2.00 -12.39 -1.16
N LEU A 274 2.53 -11.20 -1.49
CA LEU A 274 2.01 -10.38 -2.59
C LEU A 274 2.51 -10.92 -3.94
N ASN A 275 2.26 -12.20 -4.22
CA ASN A 275 2.66 -12.91 -5.44
C ASN A 275 1.49 -13.09 -6.43
N GLY A 276 1.73 -13.63 -7.62
CA GLY A 276 0.68 -13.96 -8.61
C GLY A 276 -0.05 -12.74 -9.18
N GLN A 277 -1.14 -13.02 -9.92
CA GLN A 277 -1.88 -12.00 -10.68
C GLN A 277 -2.71 -11.07 -9.78
N GLU A 278 -3.34 -11.61 -8.73
CA GLU A 278 -4.17 -10.87 -7.77
C GLU A 278 -3.46 -9.63 -7.19
N PHE A 279 -2.14 -9.75 -6.95
CA PHE A 279 -1.29 -8.68 -6.42
C PHE A 279 -0.40 -8.00 -7.48
N LYS A 280 -0.56 -8.27 -8.79
CA LYS A 280 0.24 -7.64 -9.88
C LYS A 280 0.14 -6.11 -9.83
N ASN A 281 -1.08 -5.58 -9.75
CA ASN A 281 -1.31 -4.13 -9.63
C ASN A 281 -0.78 -3.55 -8.29
N CYS A 282 -0.96 -4.26 -7.17
CA CYS A 282 -0.39 -3.82 -5.88
C CYS A 282 1.14 -3.72 -5.93
N ARG A 283 1.82 -4.70 -6.54
CA ARG A 283 3.27 -4.62 -6.79
C ARG A 283 3.64 -3.47 -7.74
N LYS A 284 2.85 -3.18 -8.79
CA LYS A 284 3.09 -2.03 -9.69
C LYS A 284 3.13 -0.72 -8.90
N HIS A 285 2.14 -0.46 -8.05
CA HIS A 285 2.08 0.74 -7.21
C HIS A 285 3.17 0.81 -6.12
N LEU A 286 3.54 -0.33 -5.51
CA LEU A 286 4.57 -0.38 -4.47
C LEU A 286 6.01 -0.35 -5.02
N LEU A 287 6.20 -0.40 -6.34
CA LEU A 287 7.50 -0.43 -7.02
C LEU A 287 7.68 0.71 -8.03
N SER A 288 6.73 1.66 -8.13
CA SER A 288 6.80 2.79 -9.07
C SER A 288 7.84 3.82 -8.67
N HIS A 289 8.05 4.01 -7.37
CA HIS A 289 8.93 5.06 -6.81
C HIS A 289 10.28 4.55 -6.30
N LEU A 290 10.66 3.31 -6.64
CA LEU A 290 11.96 2.74 -6.26
C LEU A 290 12.87 2.63 -7.48
N GLU A 291 14.11 3.06 -7.30
CA GLU A 291 15.16 3.01 -8.33
C GLU A 291 15.74 1.60 -8.53
N GLY A 292 16.31 1.38 -9.72
CA GLY A 292 17.00 0.15 -10.08
C GLY A 292 16.21 -0.81 -10.95
N ASN A 293 16.87 -1.89 -11.36
CA ASN A 293 16.32 -2.89 -12.27
C ASN A 293 15.32 -3.81 -11.53
N ILE A 294 14.16 -4.08 -12.13
CA ILE A 294 13.12 -4.93 -11.51
C ILE A 294 13.44 -6.44 -11.57
N ALA A 295 14.17 -6.90 -12.58
CA ALA A 295 14.38 -8.30 -12.90
C ALA A 295 15.68 -8.87 -12.30
N TRP A 296 16.74 -8.06 -12.25
CA TRP A 296 18.10 -8.47 -11.87
C TRP A 296 18.57 -7.70 -10.65
N LYS A 297 19.32 -8.36 -9.76
CA LYS A 297 19.90 -7.69 -8.58
C LYS A 297 21.03 -6.75 -8.99
N ASN A 298 21.98 -7.27 -9.77
CA ASN A 298 23.17 -6.55 -10.21
C ASN A 298 23.01 -6.12 -11.68
N PRO A 299 23.40 -4.89 -12.06
CA PRO A 299 23.28 -4.41 -13.45
C PRO A 299 23.99 -5.28 -14.49
N GLU A 300 25.16 -5.83 -14.14
CA GLU A 300 25.97 -6.73 -14.98
C GLU A 300 25.17 -7.94 -15.50
N GLN A 301 24.28 -8.50 -14.68
CA GLN A 301 23.45 -9.65 -15.05
C GLN A 301 22.46 -9.29 -16.16
N ALA A 302 21.93 -8.05 -16.14
CA ALA A 302 21.05 -7.55 -17.19
C ALA A 302 21.81 -7.29 -18.50
N ILE A 303 23.06 -6.82 -18.41
CA ILE A 303 23.94 -6.59 -19.57
C ILE A 303 24.29 -7.92 -20.23
N ALA A 304 24.82 -8.89 -19.47
CA ALA A 304 25.20 -10.20 -19.98
C ALA A 304 24.02 -10.95 -20.63
N GLN A 305 22.83 -10.88 -20.03
CA GLN A 305 21.63 -11.49 -20.64
C GLN A 305 21.21 -10.78 -21.93
N ARG A 306 21.35 -9.44 -22.01
CA ARG A 306 21.05 -8.67 -23.22
C ARG A 306 22.04 -8.96 -24.35
N GLU A 307 23.31 -9.13 -24.02
CA GLU A 307 24.37 -9.53 -24.96
C GLU A 307 24.14 -10.94 -25.49
N ARG A 308 23.84 -11.89 -24.60
CA ARG A 308 23.45 -13.26 -24.97
C ARG A 308 22.25 -13.28 -25.92
N LEU A 309 21.15 -12.60 -25.58
CA LEU A 309 19.96 -12.51 -26.45
C LEU A 309 20.25 -11.81 -27.78
N ARG A 310 21.20 -10.86 -27.82
CA ARG A 310 21.68 -10.26 -29.07
C ARG A 310 22.46 -11.27 -29.91
N GLN A 311 23.36 -12.04 -29.32
CA GLN A 311 24.11 -13.09 -30.01
C GLN A 311 23.19 -14.19 -30.55
N GLU A 312 22.23 -14.67 -29.75
CA GLU A 312 21.22 -15.65 -30.17
C GLU A 312 20.38 -15.12 -31.35
N ARG A 313 20.00 -13.83 -31.36
CA ARG A 313 19.31 -13.19 -32.51
C ARG A 313 20.18 -13.02 -33.75
N ILE A 314 21.48 -12.77 -33.59
CA ILE A 314 22.43 -12.67 -34.72
C ILE A 314 22.64 -14.06 -35.34
N ALA A 315 22.96 -15.07 -34.53
CA ALA A 315 23.13 -16.45 -34.98
C ALA A 315 21.87 -17.01 -35.66
N ALA A 316 20.69 -16.75 -35.10
CA ALA A 316 19.42 -17.15 -35.73
C ALA A 316 19.15 -16.43 -37.06
N ARG A 317 19.68 -15.21 -37.25
CA ARG A 317 19.59 -14.49 -38.54
C ARG A 317 20.60 -15.04 -39.54
N GLU A 318 21.82 -15.36 -39.12
CA GLU A 318 22.87 -15.96 -39.95
C GLU A 318 22.45 -17.35 -40.43
N GLN A 319 21.91 -18.20 -39.55
CA GLN A 319 21.31 -19.50 -39.91
C GLN A 319 20.12 -19.38 -40.88
N ARG A 320 19.43 -18.23 -40.93
CA ARG A 320 18.33 -17.95 -41.88
C ARG A 320 18.82 -17.33 -43.20
N VAL A 321 20.12 -17.07 -43.34
CA VAL A 321 20.77 -16.44 -44.51
C VAL A 321 21.83 -17.38 -45.15
N GLU A 322 22.11 -18.54 -44.55
CA GLU A 322 22.79 -19.67 -45.23
C GLU A 322 22.09 -20.00 -46.58
N PRO A 323 22.85 -20.19 -47.68
CA PRO A 323 22.31 -20.03 -49.03
C PRO A 323 21.52 -21.22 -49.55
N VAL A 324 20.42 -20.93 -50.26
CA VAL A 324 19.75 -21.89 -51.15
C VAL A 324 20.55 -22.02 -52.45
N SER A 325 21.43 -23.01 -52.50
CA SER A 325 22.11 -23.52 -53.71
C SER A 325 22.27 -25.03 -53.55
N GLU A 326 21.72 -25.95 -54.35
CA GLU A 326 21.04 -25.89 -55.67
C GLU A 326 19.87 -26.94 -55.71
N ILE A 327 19.07 -27.19 -56.77
CA ILE A 327 19.03 -26.74 -58.18
C ILE A 327 17.59 -26.83 -58.76
N ARG A 328 17.38 -26.26 -59.96
CA ARG A 328 16.27 -26.46 -60.93
C ARG A 328 14.84 -25.91 -60.67
N GLU A 329 14.53 -24.90 -61.47
CA GLU A 329 13.39 -24.85 -62.41
C GLU A 329 12.32 -25.96 -62.29
N LEU A 330 11.12 -25.56 -61.88
CA LEU A 330 9.91 -25.75 -62.70
C LEU A 330 8.91 -24.63 -62.39
N ASN A 331 8.14 -24.27 -63.42
CA ASN A 331 7.32 -23.06 -63.49
C ASN A 331 5.88 -23.36 -63.03
N GLU A 332 5.24 -22.43 -62.28
CA GLU A 332 3.91 -21.83 -62.61
C GLU A 332 3.21 -21.12 -61.43
N ASN A 333 2.83 -19.87 -61.70
CA ASN A 333 1.74 -19.03 -61.17
C ASN A 333 1.16 -19.24 -59.74
N VAL A 334 1.35 -18.17 -58.96
CA VAL A 334 0.55 -17.76 -57.78
C VAL A 334 -0.88 -17.35 -58.21
N PRO A 335 -1.91 -17.58 -57.38
CA PRO A 335 -2.61 -16.44 -56.75
C PRO A 335 -2.54 -16.44 -55.22
N ASP A 336 -2.50 -15.24 -54.64
CA ASP A 336 -2.41 -15.02 -53.19
C ASP A 336 -3.72 -15.38 -52.46
N GLU A 337 -3.63 -16.12 -51.36
CA GLU A 337 -4.54 -15.94 -50.23
C GLU A 337 -3.77 -15.87 -48.91
N ILE A 338 -4.09 -14.85 -48.13
CA ILE A 338 -3.43 -14.47 -46.88
C ILE A 338 -3.98 -15.34 -45.75
N SER A 339 -3.10 -16.06 -45.04
CA SER A 339 -3.43 -16.59 -43.71
C SER A 339 -2.28 -16.33 -42.73
N GLU A 340 -2.56 -15.54 -41.71
CA GLU A 340 -1.64 -15.28 -40.60
C GLU A 340 -1.56 -16.52 -39.69
N PRO A 341 -0.37 -17.01 -39.33
CA PRO A 341 -0.21 -17.92 -38.20
C PRO A 341 -0.18 -17.10 -36.91
N THR A 342 -1.15 -17.39 -36.03
CA THR A 342 -1.34 -16.79 -34.69
C THR A 342 -0.06 -16.69 -33.86
N GLU A 343 0.09 -15.57 -33.14
CA GLU A 343 1.20 -15.36 -32.21
C GLU A 343 1.23 -16.41 -31.09
N SER A 344 2.42 -16.95 -30.85
CA SER A 344 2.70 -17.86 -29.73
C SER A 344 2.73 -17.08 -28.42
N GLU A 345 1.91 -17.50 -27.44
CA GLU A 345 1.80 -16.89 -26.11
C GLU A 345 3.16 -16.64 -25.42
N CYS A 346 3.68 -15.43 -25.55
CA CYS A 346 4.77 -14.90 -24.73
C CYS A 346 4.66 -13.37 -24.63
N GLU A 347 3.44 -12.86 -24.41
CA GLU A 347 3.23 -11.48 -24.01
C GLU A 347 3.96 -11.22 -22.68
N GLY A 348 4.77 -10.19 -22.56
CA GLY A 348 4.64 -8.92 -23.23
C GLY A 348 4.39 -7.90 -22.14
N PHE A 349 5.42 -7.14 -21.77
CA PHE A 349 5.25 -6.00 -20.89
C PHE A 349 4.68 -4.85 -21.73
N GLU A 350 3.36 -4.81 -21.88
CA GLU A 350 2.71 -3.62 -22.41
C GLU A 350 2.71 -2.52 -21.33
N GLU A 351 3.32 -1.39 -21.70
CA GLU A 351 3.22 -0.16 -20.96
C GLU A 351 1.94 0.56 -21.37
N ASP A 352 0.87 0.41 -20.57
CA ASP A 352 -0.25 1.35 -20.62
C ASP A 352 0.25 2.75 -20.23
N GLN A 353 0.70 3.51 -21.24
CA GLN A 353 0.92 4.95 -21.16
C GLN A 353 -0.42 5.64 -21.45
N ASP A 354 -1.24 5.78 -20.41
CA ASP A 354 -2.36 6.72 -20.39
C ASP A 354 -2.43 7.39 -19.01
N LEU A 355 -1.51 8.33 -18.79
CA LEU A 355 -1.58 9.33 -17.73
C LEU A 355 -1.06 10.65 -18.29
N ASP A 356 -1.98 11.48 -18.80
CA ASP A 356 -1.76 12.90 -19.00
C ASP A 356 -1.31 13.54 -17.68
N ILE A 357 -0.01 13.85 -17.59
CA ILE A 357 0.54 14.70 -16.54
C ILE A 357 0.49 16.12 -17.06
N GLU A 358 -0.64 16.80 -16.84
CA GLU A 358 -0.73 18.24 -17.01
C GLU A 358 -0.04 18.91 -15.82
N MET A 359 1.27 19.12 -15.93
CA MET A 359 2.06 19.92 -14.98
C MET A 359 1.75 21.40 -15.17
N ALA A 360 0.85 21.93 -14.34
CA ALA A 360 0.77 23.37 -14.10
C ALA A 360 1.93 23.84 -13.21
N MET A 361 2.44 25.05 -13.49
CA MET A 361 3.44 25.77 -12.70
C MET A 361 2.90 26.25 -11.35
#